data_AF-A0A5N6V844-F1
#
_entry.id   AF-A0A5N6V844-F1
#
_cell.length_a   1.000
_cell.length_b   1.000
_cell.length_c   1.000
_cell.angle_alpha   90.00
_cell.angle_beta   90.00
_cell.angle_gamma   90.00
#
_symmetry.space_group_name_H-M   'P 1'
#
loop_
_entity.id
_entity.type
_entity.pdbx_description
1 polymer ?
#
loop_
_entity_poly.entity_id
_entity_poly.type
_entity_poly.pdbx_seq_one_letter_code
_entity_poly.pdbx_strand_id
1 'polypeptide(L)'
;MRLLRTNSVSLQLEEFGEDKINTRKIKYAILSHRWGDDETSFQDLARLDENRLKGTNGYKKIQCFLERAAQDGYDYAWIDTCCINKESSAELSEAINSMFRWYQLAGICYAYLRDVHPSQDPADINTQLQKSEWFQRGWTLQELIAPSSLVFLSRDWTDIGDKNDLSQLISEITLIDEVVLRGKTRLGDCSIAKRMSWASTRVTTRTEDTAYCLMGIFNVNMPLLYGEGRKAFIRLQEEIMKESDDQSLFAWDASDFQGFNATGLLALTPAFFKNSRNIIPVRSLKNSSPYSVTNKGIRLQLPLIAIKAVVLWRRPYTSGLDDP
;
A
#
# COMPACT_ATOMS: atom_id res chain seq x y z
N MET A 1 6.97 -20.47 -0.20
CA MET A 1 5.68 -19.86 0.19
C MET A 1 4.76 -20.94 0.75
N ARG A 2 4.11 -20.71 1.90
CA ARG A 2 3.13 -21.64 2.48
C ARG A 2 1.70 -21.20 2.17
N LEU A 3 0.81 -22.15 1.89
CA LEU A 3 -0.60 -21.93 1.54
C LEU A 3 -1.49 -22.85 2.38
N LEU A 4 -2.69 -22.39 2.73
CA LEU A 4 -3.74 -23.20 3.33
C LEU A 4 -4.51 -23.96 2.26
N ARG A 5 -4.86 -25.22 2.51
CA ARG A 5 -5.85 -25.95 1.71
C ARG A 5 -7.26 -25.49 2.06
N THR A 6 -8.07 -25.15 1.05
CA THR A 6 -9.43 -24.64 1.26
C THR A 6 -10.44 -25.74 1.57
N ASN A 7 -10.28 -26.93 0.98
CA ASN A 7 -11.22 -28.05 1.09
C ASN A 7 -10.89 -29.06 2.21
N SER A 8 -10.18 -28.63 3.26
CA SER A 8 -9.77 -29.50 4.37
C SER A 8 -10.62 -29.28 5.62
N VAL A 9 -10.96 -30.37 6.31
CA VAL A 9 -11.70 -30.33 7.59
C VAL A 9 -10.89 -29.60 8.68
N SER A 10 -9.58 -29.79 8.68
CA SER A 10 -8.62 -29.08 9.54
C SER A 10 -7.82 -28.05 8.74
N LEU A 11 -7.30 -27.03 9.42
CA LEU A 11 -6.42 -26.04 8.78
C LEU A 11 -5.07 -26.69 8.46
N GLN A 12 -4.82 -26.97 7.18
CA GLN A 12 -3.62 -27.63 6.70
C GLN A 12 -2.78 -26.67 5.86
N LEU A 13 -1.52 -26.48 6.27
CA LEU A 13 -0.53 -25.71 5.52
C LEU A 13 0.28 -26.65 4.61
N GLU A 14 0.47 -26.22 3.36
CA GLU A 14 1.34 -26.87 2.38
C GLU A 14 2.37 -25.88 1.87
N GLU A 15 3.62 -26.35 1.71
CA GLU A 15 4.72 -25.52 1.25
C GLU A 15 5.00 -25.71 -0.24
N PHE A 16 5.12 -24.59 -0.94
CA PHE A 16 5.44 -24.55 -2.36
C PHE A 16 6.71 -23.74 -2.61
N GLY A 17 7.59 -24.29 -3.45
CA GLY A 17 8.74 -23.59 -3.99
C GLY A 17 8.32 -22.38 -4.82
N GLU A 18 9.14 -21.34 -4.83
CA GLU A 18 8.86 -20.12 -5.58
C GLU A 18 8.66 -20.37 -7.08
N ASP A 19 9.36 -21.33 -7.66
CA ASP A 19 9.23 -21.70 -9.07
C ASP A 19 7.78 -22.05 -9.44
N LYS A 20 7.08 -22.79 -8.58
CA LYS A 20 5.68 -23.19 -8.78
C LYS A 20 4.73 -22.01 -8.68
N ILE A 21 4.98 -21.10 -7.73
CA ILE A 21 4.20 -19.86 -7.55
C ILE A 21 4.41 -18.91 -8.75
N ASN A 22 5.67 -18.71 -9.13
CA ASN A 22 6.08 -17.78 -10.17
C ASN A 22 5.60 -18.19 -11.56
N THR A 23 5.55 -19.50 -11.81
CA THR A 23 5.01 -20.06 -13.06
C THR A 23 3.48 -20.20 -13.05
N ARG A 24 2.80 -19.75 -11.98
CA ARG A 24 1.34 -19.83 -11.79
C ARG A 24 0.78 -21.26 -11.91
N LYS A 25 1.62 -22.28 -11.62
CA LYS A 25 1.18 -23.68 -11.56
C LYS A 25 0.24 -23.91 -10.40
N ILE A 26 0.46 -23.20 -9.30
CA ILE A 26 -0.43 -23.19 -8.13
C ILE A 26 -1.25 -21.91 -8.17
N LYS A 27 -2.57 -22.06 -8.30
CA LYS A 27 -3.52 -20.95 -8.18
C LYS A 27 -3.98 -20.85 -6.74
N TYR A 28 -4.03 -19.63 -6.22
CA TYR A 28 -4.48 -19.38 -4.86
C TYR A 28 -5.26 -18.07 -4.76
N ALA A 29 -6.16 -18.02 -3.78
CA ALA A 29 -6.76 -16.78 -3.31
C ALA A 29 -5.90 -16.16 -2.21
N ILE A 30 -5.97 -14.83 -2.06
CA ILE A 30 -5.20 -14.12 -1.03
C ILE A 30 -6.13 -13.22 -0.20
N LEU A 31 -5.96 -13.22 1.12
CA LEU A 31 -6.73 -12.36 2.02
C LEU A 31 -5.93 -11.09 2.35
N SER A 32 -6.53 -9.94 2.07
CA SER A 32 -6.12 -8.64 2.61
C SER A 32 -7.07 -8.28 3.75
N HIS A 33 -6.50 -7.88 4.89
CA HIS A 33 -7.31 -7.59 6.08
C HIS A 33 -6.59 -6.68 7.06
N ARG A 34 -7.33 -6.22 8.06
CA ARG A 34 -6.74 -5.69 9.29
C ARG A 34 -6.73 -6.75 10.38
N TRP A 35 -5.61 -6.85 11.08
CA TRP A 35 -5.47 -7.74 12.22
C TRP A 35 -6.39 -7.27 13.36
N GLY A 36 -7.15 -8.20 13.93
CA GLY A 36 -7.85 -8.04 15.20
C GLY A 36 -7.01 -8.52 16.38
N ASP A 37 -7.62 -8.58 17.56
CA ASP A 37 -6.93 -8.93 18.82
C ASP A 37 -6.67 -10.44 18.97
N ASP A 38 -7.40 -11.28 18.24
CA ASP A 38 -7.41 -12.74 18.38
C ASP A 38 -7.11 -13.46 17.04
N GLU A 39 -6.18 -12.91 16.27
CA GLU A 39 -5.68 -13.52 15.04
C GLU A 39 -5.05 -14.89 15.28
N THR A 40 -5.34 -15.85 14.41
CA THR A 40 -4.66 -17.15 14.42
C THR A 40 -3.30 -17.02 13.75
N SER A 41 -2.23 -17.27 14.50
CA SER A 41 -0.86 -17.22 14.02
C SER A 41 -0.40 -18.56 13.41
N PHE A 42 0.80 -18.58 12.83
CA PHE A 42 1.43 -19.82 12.37
C PHE A 42 1.67 -20.80 13.53
N GLN A 43 2.11 -20.27 14.68
CA GLN A 43 2.40 -21.03 15.89
C GLN A 43 1.14 -21.70 16.43
N ASP A 44 0.01 -21.02 16.36
CA ASP A 44 -1.27 -21.55 16.80
C ASP A 44 -1.65 -22.79 15.99
N LEU A 45 -1.49 -22.74 14.66
CA LEU A 45 -1.73 -23.88 13.79
C LEU A 45 -0.74 -25.02 14.05
N ALA A 46 0.54 -24.70 14.25
CA ALA A 46 1.59 -25.69 14.47
C ALA A 46 1.44 -26.44 15.81
N ARG A 47 0.85 -25.82 16.83
CA ARG A 47 0.62 -26.42 18.15
C ARG A 47 -0.60 -27.36 18.20
N LEU A 48 -1.39 -27.45 17.13
CA LEU A 48 -2.50 -28.40 16.94
C LEU A 48 -3.59 -28.41 18.03
N ASP A 49 -3.69 -27.39 18.89
CA ASP A 49 -4.82 -27.25 19.84
C ASP A 49 -6.01 -26.58 19.15
N GLU A 50 -6.55 -27.23 18.12
CA GLU A 50 -7.68 -26.71 17.33
C GLU A 50 -8.90 -26.41 18.20
N ASN A 51 -9.09 -27.14 19.30
CA ASN A 51 -10.25 -26.97 20.17
C ASN A 51 -10.25 -25.59 20.86
N ARG A 52 -9.07 -25.09 21.24
CA ARG A 52 -8.91 -23.75 21.79
C ARG A 52 -9.07 -22.65 20.73
N LEU A 53 -8.68 -22.93 19.49
CA LEU A 53 -8.72 -21.96 18.38
C LEU A 53 -10.12 -21.77 17.79
N LYS A 54 -10.94 -22.83 17.72
CA LYS A 54 -12.30 -22.78 17.14
C LYS A 54 -13.21 -21.69 17.72
N GLY A 55 -12.95 -21.25 18.95
CA GLY A 55 -13.68 -20.18 19.60
C GLY A 55 -13.31 -18.76 19.14
N THR A 56 -12.12 -18.55 18.57
CA THR A 56 -11.60 -17.21 18.27
C THR A 56 -12.18 -16.64 16.97
N ASN A 57 -12.27 -15.32 16.88
CA ASN A 57 -12.70 -14.64 15.66
C ASN A 57 -11.66 -14.78 14.55
N GLY A 58 -10.36 -14.83 14.89
CA GLY A 58 -9.30 -15.08 13.92
C GLY A 58 -9.48 -16.43 13.22
N TYR A 59 -9.82 -17.49 13.96
CA TYR A 59 -10.04 -18.81 13.37
C TYR A 59 -11.30 -18.83 12.48
N LYS A 60 -12.41 -18.29 12.98
CA LYS A 60 -13.67 -18.19 12.19
C LYS A 60 -13.47 -17.40 10.90
N LYS A 61 -12.72 -16.30 10.96
CA LYS A 61 -12.37 -15.51 9.79
C LYS A 61 -11.58 -16.31 8.76
N ILE A 62 -10.60 -17.12 9.21
CA ILE A 62 -9.89 -18.03 8.30
C ILE A 62 -10.86 -19.04 7.68
N GLN A 63 -11.77 -19.63 8.45
CA GLN A 63 -12.75 -20.58 7.89
C GLN A 63 -13.62 -19.94 6.82
N CYS A 64 -14.22 -18.77 7.09
CA CYS A 64 -15.02 -18.05 6.09
C CYS A 64 -14.20 -17.66 4.85
N PHE A 65 -12.93 -17.29 5.03
CA PHE A 65 -12.02 -17.05 3.89
C PHE A 65 -11.82 -18.31 3.05
N LEU A 66 -11.53 -19.45 3.68
CA LEU A 66 -11.31 -20.72 2.98
C LEU A 66 -12.59 -21.19 2.27
N GLU A 67 -13.75 -21.05 2.91
CA GLU A 67 -15.05 -21.36 2.32
C GLU A 67 -15.31 -20.49 1.09
N ARG A 68 -15.09 -19.17 1.18
CA ARG A 68 -15.25 -18.27 0.04
C ARG A 68 -14.28 -18.59 -1.09
N ALA A 69 -13.01 -18.84 -0.77
CA ALA A 69 -12.00 -19.21 -1.76
C ALA A 69 -12.34 -20.54 -2.47
N ALA A 70 -12.82 -21.54 -1.73
CA ALA A 70 -13.27 -22.82 -2.29
C ALA A 70 -14.47 -22.64 -3.23
N GLN A 71 -15.47 -21.84 -2.84
CA GLN A 71 -16.65 -21.53 -3.65
C GLN A 71 -16.26 -20.89 -5.00
N ASP A 72 -15.24 -20.03 -4.97
CA ASP A 72 -14.71 -19.36 -6.17
C ASP A 72 -13.68 -20.23 -6.94
N GLY A 73 -13.50 -21.50 -6.55
CA GLY A 73 -12.72 -22.48 -7.28
C GLY A 73 -11.21 -22.49 -6.98
N TYR A 74 -10.79 -21.98 -5.84
CA TYR A 74 -9.39 -22.01 -5.40
C TYR A 74 -9.15 -23.14 -4.40
N ASP A 75 -8.22 -24.05 -4.71
CA ASP A 75 -7.79 -25.12 -3.80
C ASP A 75 -6.87 -24.63 -2.67
N TYR A 76 -6.26 -23.45 -2.88
CA TYR A 76 -5.27 -22.88 -2.00
C TYR A 76 -5.58 -21.43 -1.65
N ALA A 77 -5.22 -21.04 -0.43
CA ALA A 77 -5.45 -19.72 0.11
C ALA A 77 -4.23 -19.23 0.88
N TRP A 78 -3.95 -17.92 0.82
CA TRP A 78 -2.88 -17.29 1.58
C TRP A 78 -3.40 -16.20 2.50
N ILE A 79 -2.89 -16.19 3.72
CA ILE A 79 -3.15 -15.17 4.74
C ILE A 79 -1.87 -14.94 5.55
N ASP A 80 -1.46 -13.68 5.69
CA ASP A 80 -0.19 -13.30 6.31
C ASP A 80 -0.07 -13.71 7.79
N THR A 81 -1.19 -13.85 8.50
CA THR A 81 -1.23 -14.19 9.93
C THR A 81 -0.65 -15.57 10.22
N CYS A 82 -1.01 -16.59 9.42
CA CYS A 82 -0.60 -17.97 9.66
C CYS A 82 0.20 -18.63 8.52
N CYS A 83 0.27 -18.03 7.33
CA CYS A 83 1.12 -18.53 6.24
C CYS A 83 2.59 -18.09 6.37
N ILE A 84 2.91 -17.16 7.28
CA ILE A 84 4.26 -16.68 7.56
C ILE A 84 4.65 -17.00 9.00
N ASN A 85 5.83 -17.57 9.21
CA ASN A 85 6.40 -17.76 10.54
C ASN A 85 7.11 -16.48 10.94
N LYS A 86 6.42 -15.65 11.72
CA LYS A 86 6.95 -14.35 12.16
C LYS A 86 8.04 -14.44 13.22
N GLU A 87 8.26 -15.63 13.81
CA GLU A 87 9.38 -15.88 14.73
C GLU A 87 10.68 -16.18 13.99
N SER A 88 10.61 -16.55 12.70
CA SER A 88 11.78 -16.70 11.83
C SER A 88 12.08 -15.36 11.15
N SER A 89 13.14 -14.68 11.59
CA SER A 89 13.55 -13.41 10.98
C SER A 89 13.92 -13.53 9.50
N ALA A 90 14.51 -14.67 9.10
CA ALA A 90 14.82 -14.99 7.72
C ALA A 90 13.55 -15.11 6.88
N GLU A 91 12.56 -15.88 7.35
CA GLU A 91 11.30 -16.07 6.64
C GLU A 91 10.49 -14.78 6.58
N LEU A 92 10.43 -14.02 7.69
CA LEU A 92 9.75 -12.73 7.72
C LEU A 92 10.36 -11.75 6.70
N SER A 93 11.69 -11.72 6.59
CA SER A 93 12.40 -10.90 5.61
C SER A 93 12.10 -11.32 4.18
N GLU A 94 12.15 -12.62 3.89
CA GLU A 94 11.80 -13.16 2.57
C GLU A 94 10.34 -12.83 2.20
N ALA A 95 9.42 -13.02 3.14
CA ALA A 95 8.01 -12.78 2.95
C ALA A 95 7.70 -11.31 2.67
N ILE A 96 8.29 -10.37 3.42
CA ILE A 96 8.08 -8.94 3.20
C ILE A 96 8.61 -8.49 1.84
N ASN A 97 9.79 -8.97 1.41
CA ASN A 97 10.32 -8.66 0.07
C ASN A 97 9.48 -9.30 -1.06
N SER A 98 8.75 -10.39 -0.76
CA SER A 98 7.95 -11.13 -1.75
C SER A 98 6.46 -10.75 -1.77
N MET A 99 5.98 -10.05 -0.74
CA MET A 99 4.54 -9.87 -0.49
C MET A 99 3.81 -9.19 -1.65
N PHE A 100 4.35 -8.10 -2.19
CA PHE A 100 3.77 -7.42 -3.35
C PHE A 100 3.54 -8.38 -4.52
N ARG A 101 4.55 -9.21 -4.81
CA ARG A 101 4.50 -10.21 -5.87
C ARG A 101 3.47 -11.30 -5.58
N TRP A 102 3.36 -11.75 -4.33
CA TRP A 102 2.34 -12.72 -3.95
C TRP A 102 0.92 -12.17 -4.11
N TYR A 103 0.68 -10.89 -3.82
CA TYR A 103 -0.60 -10.24 -4.16
C TYR A 103 -0.81 -10.11 -5.67
N GLN A 104 0.24 -9.80 -6.43
CA GLN A 104 0.18 -9.68 -7.89
C GLN A 104 -0.08 -11.02 -8.61
N LEU A 105 0.40 -12.13 -8.04
CA LEU A 105 0.25 -13.48 -8.61
C LEU A 105 -1.00 -14.22 -8.13
N ALA A 106 -1.67 -13.75 -7.08
CA ALA A 106 -2.93 -14.31 -6.62
C ALA A 106 -3.99 -14.25 -7.73
N GLY A 107 -4.84 -15.28 -7.81
CA GLY A 107 -5.94 -15.27 -8.78
C GLY A 107 -7.04 -14.28 -8.40
N ILE A 108 -7.26 -14.11 -7.10
CA ILE A 108 -8.18 -13.14 -6.52
C ILE A 108 -7.66 -12.69 -5.16
N CYS A 109 -7.86 -11.42 -4.84
CA CYS A 109 -7.69 -10.87 -3.51
C CYS A 109 -9.06 -10.55 -2.89
N TYR A 110 -9.31 -11.03 -1.67
CA TYR A 110 -10.45 -10.58 -0.89
C TYR A 110 -9.98 -9.55 0.13
N ALA A 111 -10.49 -8.33 0.04
CA ALA A 111 -10.26 -7.28 1.02
C ALA A 111 -11.38 -7.32 2.07
N TYR A 112 -11.11 -7.96 3.21
CA TYR A 112 -12.08 -8.10 4.30
C TYR A 112 -12.06 -6.87 5.21
N LEU A 113 -13.20 -6.15 5.22
CA LEU A 113 -13.42 -4.89 5.93
C LEU A 113 -14.27 -5.14 7.18
N ARG A 114 -13.60 -5.45 8.31
CA ARG A 114 -14.25 -5.74 9.60
C ARG A 114 -15.14 -4.61 10.11
N ASP A 115 -14.84 -3.38 9.73
CA ASP A 115 -15.49 -2.15 10.16
C ASP A 115 -16.62 -1.68 9.22
N VAL A 116 -16.90 -2.42 8.15
CA VAL A 116 -18.00 -2.13 7.22
C VAL A 116 -19.13 -3.14 7.43
N HIS A 117 -20.32 -2.62 7.71
CA HIS A 117 -21.56 -3.38 7.84
C HIS A 117 -22.24 -3.56 6.48
N PRO A 118 -22.87 -4.72 6.24
CA PRO A 118 -23.71 -4.91 5.06
C PRO A 118 -24.87 -3.90 5.08
N SER A 119 -25.16 -3.30 3.93
CA SER A 119 -26.24 -2.34 3.77
C SER A 119 -26.81 -2.44 2.36
N GLN A 120 -28.13 -2.28 2.24
CA GLN A 120 -28.81 -2.27 0.94
C GLN A 120 -28.78 -0.87 0.31
N ASP A 121 -28.37 0.16 1.05
CA ASP A 121 -28.21 1.52 0.56
C ASP A 121 -26.75 1.75 0.10
N PRO A 122 -26.51 1.96 -1.22
CA PRO A 122 -25.18 2.26 -1.73
C PRO A 122 -24.55 3.52 -1.12
N ALA A 123 -25.34 4.53 -0.75
CA ALA A 123 -24.81 5.76 -0.16
C ALA A 123 -24.23 5.53 1.24
N ASP A 124 -24.89 4.66 2.01
CA ASP A 124 -24.40 4.23 3.32
C ASP A 124 -23.10 3.42 3.19
N ILE A 125 -23.05 2.44 2.28
CA ILE A 125 -21.82 1.69 1.97
C ILE A 125 -20.66 2.62 1.59
N ASN A 126 -20.91 3.59 0.71
CA ASN A 126 -19.89 4.55 0.30
C ASN A 126 -19.34 5.35 1.49
N THR A 127 -20.23 5.78 2.39
CA THR A 127 -19.86 6.50 3.62
C THR A 127 -19.03 5.62 4.56
N GLN A 128 -19.38 4.34 4.69
CA GLN A 128 -18.63 3.38 5.50
C GLN A 128 -17.24 3.10 4.90
N LEU A 129 -17.13 2.92 3.58
CA LEU A 129 -15.86 2.72 2.89
C LEU A 129 -14.92 3.92 3.04
N GLN A 130 -15.44 5.15 2.92
CA GLN A 130 -14.64 6.37 3.13
C GLN A 130 -14.03 6.46 4.53
N LYS A 131 -14.71 5.90 5.53
CA LYS A 131 -14.25 5.89 6.93
C LYS A 131 -13.46 4.64 7.28
N SER A 132 -13.43 3.64 6.41
CA SER A 132 -12.83 2.35 6.75
C SER A 132 -11.35 2.49 7.04
N GLU A 133 -10.93 1.90 8.14
CA GLU A 133 -9.56 1.90 8.58
C GLU A 133 -8.66 1.05 7.66
N TRP A 134 -9.22 0.20 6.80
CA TRP A 134 -8.46 -0.57 5.82
C TRP A 134 -7.74 0.36 4.83
N PHE A 135 -8.38 1.44 4.38
CA PHE A 135 -7.75 2.43 3.49
C PHE A 135 -6.68 3.29 4.16
N GLN A 136 -6.65 3.29 5.50
CA GLN A 136 -5.70 4.05 6.30
C GLN A 136 -4.47 3.21 6.67
N ARG A 137 -4.45 1.90 6.43
CA ARG A 137 -3.31 1.04 6.79
C ARG A 137 -2.20 1.12 5.75
N GLY A 138 -0.94 1.20 6.16
CA GLY A 138 0.21 1.25 5.23
C GLY A 138 0.30 0.03 4.30
N TRP A 139 0.24 -1.17 4.88
CA TRP A 139 0.37 -2.44 4.14
C TRP A 139 -0.72 -2.65 3.10
N THR A 140 -1.97 -2.25 3.36
CA THR A 140 -3.09 -2.44 2.43
C THR A 140 -2.95 -1.64 1.13
N LEU A 141 -1.98 -0.71 1.03
CA LEU A 141 -1.70 0.01 -0.22
C LEU A 141 -1.23 -0.94 -1.32
N GLN A 142 -0.24 -1.78 -1.02
CA GLN A 142 0.22 -2.79 -1.98
C GLN A 142 -0.85 -3.86 -2.21
N GLU A 143 -1.63 -4.18 -1.19
CA GLU A 143 -2.72 -5.17 -1.27
C GLU A 143 -3.87 -4.66 -2.16
N LEU A 144 -4.08 -3.34 -2.23
CA LEU A 144 -5.01 -2.70 -3.15
C LEU A 144 -4.49 -2.70 -4.60
N ILE A 145 -3.21 -2.32 -4.77
CA ILE A 145 -2.62 -2.02 -6.08
C ILE A 145 -2.18 -3.30 -6.80
N ALA A 146 -1.50 -4.21 -6.11
CA ALA A 146 -0.82 -5.34 -6.74
C ALA A 146 -1.76 -6.37 -7.41
N PRO A 147 -2.88 -6.79 -6.79
CA PRO A 147 -3.76 -7.80 -7.39
C PRO A 147 -4.45 -7.29 -8.65
N SER A 148 -4.56 -8.14 -9.66
CA SER A 148 -5.36 -7.84 -10.86
C SER A 148 -6.87 -7.94 -10.62
N SER A 149 -7.29 -8.78 -9.67
CA SER A 149 -8.69 -8.94 -9.25
C SER A 149 -8.76 -8.79 -7.74
N LEU A 150 -9.64 -7.89 -7.28
CA LEU A 150 -9.85 -7.61 -5.86
C LEU A 150 -11.33 -7.36 -5.60
N VAL A 151 -11.89 -8.11 -4.64
CA VAL A 151 -13.28 -7.98 -4.17
C VAL A 151 -13.28 -7.50 -2.73
N PHE A 152 -14.08 -6.48 -2.44
CA PHE A 152 -14.27 -5.97 -1.08
C PHE A 152 -15.42 -6.71 -0.40
N LEU A 153 -15.18 -7.17 0.83
CA LEU A 153 -16.14 -7.92 1.64
C LEU A 153 -16.42 -7.17 2.94
N SER A 154 -17.69 -7.08 3.33
CA SER A 154 -18.09 -6.54 4.64
C SER A 154 -17.74 -7.48 5.79
N ARG A 155 -18.00 -7.04 7.02
CA ARG A 155 -17.76 -7.78 8.27
C ARG A 155 -18.44 -9.14 8.37
N ASP A 156 -19.47 -9.39 7.55
CA ASP A 156 -20.22 -10.64 7.49
C ASP A 156 -19.97 -11.42 6.20
N TRP A 157 -18.91 -11.05 5.45
CA TRP A 157 -18.51 -11.68 4.18
C TRP A 157 -19.47 -11.41 3.01
N THR A 158 -20.36 -10.43 3.13
CA THR A 158 -21.18 -9.97 2.00
C THR A 158 -20.33 -9.20 0.99
N ASP A 159 -20.55 -9.45 -0.30
CA ASP A 159 -19.88 -8.75 -1.40
C ASP A 159 -20.30 -7.27 -1.42
N ILE A 160 -19.32 -6.37 -1.31
CA ILE A 160 -19.53 -4.92 -1.44
C ILE A 160 -19.38 -4.49 -2.90
N GLY A 161 -18.41 -5.08 -3.61
CA GLY A 161 -18.10 -4.78 -5.01
C GLY A 161 -16.64 -5.05 -5.32
N ASP A 162 -16.30 -5.03 -6.62
CA ASP A 162 -14.92 -5.21 -7.06
C ASP A 162 -14.18 -3.86 -7.24
N LYS A 163 -12.85 -3.93 -7.29
CA LYS A 163 -11.98 -2.74 -7.44
C LYS A 163 -12.25 -1.93 -8.71
N ASN A 164 -12.70 -2.54 -9.80
CA ASN A 164 -13.00 -1.85 -11.05
C ASN A 164 -14.33 -1.08 -10.96
N ASP A 165 -15.33 -1.70 -10.34
CA ASP A 165 -16.65 -1.10 -10.10
C ASP A 165 -16.55 0.08 -9.13
N LEU A 166 -15.74 -0.07 -8.08
CA LEU A 166 -15.55 0.93 -7.03
C LEU A 166 -14.41 1.92 -7.31
N SER A 167 -13.80 1.90 -8.50
CA SER A 167 -12.56 2.64 -8.76
C SER A 167 -12.68 4.15 -8.54
N GLN A 168 -13.84 4.75 -8.87
CA GLN A 168 -14.07 6.18 -8.66
C GLN A 168 -14.04 6.52 -7.16
N LEU A 169 -14.82 5.79 -6.35
CA LEU A 169 -14.85 5.97 -4.90
C LEU A 169 -13.47 5.72 -4.27
N ILE A 170 -12.78 4.66 -4.69
CA ILE A 170 -11.43 4.34 -4.18
C ILE A 170 -10.45 5.45 -4.56
N SER A 171 -10.56 6.02 -5.77
CA SER A 171 -9.73 7.16 -6.21
C SER A 171 -9.98 8.39 -5.33
N GLU A 172 -11.22 8.66 -4.94
CA GLU A 172 -11.56 9.75 -4.01
C GLU A 172 -10.95 9.53 -2.62
N ILE A 173 -11.00 8.29 -2.10
CA ILE A 173 -10.47 7.92 -0.78
C ILE A 173 -8.93 7.97 -0.76
N THR A 174 -8.30 7.43 -1.80
CA THR A 174 -6.86 7.09 -1.78
C THR A 174 -5.98 8.03 -2.59
N LEU A 175 -6.58 8.91 -3.40
CA LEU A 175 -5.91 9.78 -4.38
C LEU A 175 -5.19 9.02 -5.51
N ILE A 176 -5.44 7.71 -5.64
CA ILE A 176 -4.90 6.87 -6.72
C ILE A 176 -5.79 7.01 -7.94
N ASP A 177 -5.23 7.44 -9.08
CA ASP A 177 -6.01 7.61 -10.31
C ASP A 177 -6.70 6.29 -10.73
N GLU A 178 -7.94 6.38 -11.20
CA GLU A 178 -8.74 5.20 -11.59
C GLU A 178 -8.04 4.30 -12.62
N VAL A 179 -7.25 4.89 -13.52
CA VAL A 179 -6.48 4.14 -14.52
C VAL A 179 -5.39 3.26 -13.90
N VAL A 180 -4.85 3.63 -12.74
CA VAL A 180 -3.92 2.81 -11.97
C VAL A 180 -4.68 1.70 -11.26
N LEU A 181 -5.80 2.02 -10.61
CA LEU A 181 -6.64 1.03 -9.89
C LEU A 181 -7.16 -0.07 -10.82
N ARG A 182 -7.55 0.30 -12.05
CA ARG A 182 -8.01 -0.61 -13.11
C ARG A 182 -6.86 -1.30 -13.88
N GLY A 183 -5.61 -1.12 -13.46
CA GLY A 183 -4.45 -1.77 -14.07
C GLY A 183 -4.11 -1.31 -15.50
N LYS A 184 -4.60 -0.14 -15.93
CA LYS A 184 -4.36 0.43 -17.28
C LYS A 184 -3.03 1.19 -17.38
N THR A 185 -2.40 1.51 -16.26
CA THR A 185 -1.12 2.23 -16.18
C THR A 185 -0.13 1.45 -15.34
N ARG A 186 1.14 1.34 -15.80
CA ARG A 186 2.19 0.69 -15.00
C ARG A 186 2.64 1.61 -13.89
N LEU A 187 3.03 1.05 -12.74
CA LEU A 187 3.50 1.86 -11.60
C LEU A 187 4.73 2.69 -11.95
N GLY A 188 5.65 2.16 -12.75
CA GLY A 188 6.83 2.90 -13.21
C GLY A 188 6.53 4.08 -14.14
N ASP A 189 5.33 4.16 -14.74
CA ASP A 189 4.92 5.32 -15.54
C ASP A 189 4.42 6.47 -14.65
N CYS A 190 4.10 6.18 -13.38
CA CYS A 190 3.73 7.16 -12.38
C CYS A 190 4.99 7.73 -11.71
N SER A 191 4.99 9.05 -11.50
CA SER A 191 6.08 9.74 -10.82
C SER A 191 6.31 9.18 -9.41
N ILE A 192 7.53 9.27 -8.91
CA ILE A 192 7.86 8.92 -7.52
C ILE A 192 6.99 9.73 -6.56
N ALA A 193 6.88 11.04 -6.78
CA ALA A 193 6.01 11.92 -5.99
C ALA A 193 4.55 11.44 -5.93
N LYS A 194 3.98 11.08 -7.08
CA LYS A 194 2.61 10.56 -7.17
C LYS A 194 2.48 9.26 -6.38
N ARG A 195 3.39 8.31 -6.56
CA ARG A 195 3.39 7.05 -5.82
C ARG A 195 3.53 7.25 -4.30
N MET A 196 4.39 8.17 -3.87
CA MET A 196 4.54 8.53 -2.46
C MET A 196 3.25 9.14 -1.88
N SER A 197 2.53 9.95 -2.67
CA SER A 197 1.28 10.59 -2.23
C SER A 197 0.18 9.58 -1.84
N TRP A 198 0.16 8.39 -2.46
CA TRP A 198 -0.80 7.31 -2.15
C TRP A 198 -0.64 6.74 -0.72
N ALA A 199 0.52 6.98 -0.10
CA ALA A 199 0.84 6.57 1.26
C ALA A 199 0.74 7.72 2.28
N SER A 200 0.47 8.94 1.82
CA SER A 200 0.57 10.17 2.63
C SER A 200 -0.36 10.23 3.83
N THR A 201 -1.51 9.57 3.76
CA THR A 201 -2.54 9.49 4.82
C THR A 201 -2.56 8.15 5.53
N ARG A 202 -1.64 7.23 5.17
CA ARG A 202 -1.61 5.86 5.71
C ARG A 202 -0.71 5.78 6.94
N VAL A 203 -1.08 4.90 7.86
CA VAL A 203 -0.41 4.68 9.14
C VAL A 203 0.06 3.23 9.28
N THR A 204 1.22 3.06 9.92
CA THR A 204 1.80 1.77 10.26
C THR A 204 2.00 1.64 11.77
N THR A 205 1.93 0.42 12.29
CA THR A 205 2.15 0.18 13.73
C THR A 205 3.63 0.33 14.08
N ARG A 206 4.52 -0.26 13.27
CA ARG A 206 5.96 -0.04 13.38
C ARG A 206 6.35 1.15 12.51
N THR A 207 7.28 1.97 12.98
CA THR A 207 7.71 3.17 12.24
C THR A 207 8.38 2.78 10.92
N GLU A 208 9.18 1.72 10.93
CA GLU A 208 9.93 1.24 9.78
C GLU A 208 9.03 0.67 8.67
N ASP A 209 7.86 0.14 9.03
CA ASP A 209 6.91 -0.39 8.06
C ASP A 209 6.38 0.69 7.12
N THR A 210 6.47 1.98 7.48
CA THR A 210 6.18 3.10 6.57
C THR A 210 7.05 3.03 5.31
N ALA A 211 8.26 2.48 5.42
CA ALA A 211 9.15 2.21 4.30
C ALA A 211 8.89 0.84 3.67
N TYR A 212 8.84 -0.22 4.50
CA TYR A 212 8.78 -1.59 4.02
C TYR A 212 7.51 -1.90 3.22
N CYS A 213 6.36 -1.30 3.58
CA CYS A 213 5.12 -1.49 2.84
C CYS A 213 5.10 -0.84 1.44
N LEU A 214 6.12 -0.02 1.12
CA LEU A 214 6.25 0.67 -0.17
C LEU A 214 7.28 0.02 -1.10
N MET A 215 8.07 -0.94 -0.63
CA MET A 215 9.12 -1.59 -1.43
C MET A 215 8.57 -2.14 -2.76
N GLY A 216 7.43 -2.84 -2.71
CA GLY A 216 6.78 -3.36 -3.92
C GLY A 216 6.21 -2.28 -4.85
N ILE A 217 5.72 -1.17 -4.31
CA ILE A 217 5.23 -0.02 -5.09
C ILE A 217 6.36 0.63 -5.88
N PHE A 218 7.56 0.65 -5.30
CA PHE A 218 8.75 1.22 -5.90
C PHE A 218 9.64 0.20 -6.63
N ASN A 219 9.34 -1.10 -6.51
CA ASN A 219 10.13 -2.19 -7.07
C ASN A 219 11.60 -2.16 -6.59
N VAL A 220 11.81 -1.96 -5.29
CA VAL A 220 13.14 -1.98 -4.65
C VAL A 220 13.18 -3.03 -3.55
N ASN A 221 14.37 -3.51 -3.21
CA ASN A 221 14.59 -4.43 -2.09
C ASN A 221 15.59 -3.81 -1.11
N MET A 222 15.35 -3.96 0.19
CA MET A 222 16.29 -3.53 1.23
C MET A 222 16.20 -4.41 2.48
N PRO A 223 17.31 -4.58 3.24
CA PRO A 223 17.28 -5.30 4.51
C PRO A 223 16.33 -4.68 5.54
N LEU A 224 15.58 -5.53 6.24
CA LEU A 224 14.70 -5.13 7.34
C LEU A 224 15.48 -4.93 8.62
N LEU A 225 15.59 -3.68 9.08
CA LEU A 225 16.27 -3.30 10.31
C LEU A 225 15.28 -2.67 11.29
N TYR A 226 14.49 -3.49 12.00
CA TYR A 226 13.59 -2.98 13.04
C TYR A 226 14.39 -2.36 14.20
N GLY A 227 14.01 -1.14 14.61
CA GLY A 227 14.73 -0.33 15.61
C GLY A 227 15.43 0.90 15.01
N GLU A 228 15.52 1.02 13.68
CA GLU A 228 16.13 2.19 13.02
C GLU A 228 15.19 3.41 12.91
N GLY A 229 13.90 3.21 13.19
CA GLY A 229 12.88 4.26 13.13
C GLY A 229 12.73 4.86 11.73
N ARG A 230 12.68 6.19 11.65
CA ARG A 230 12.46 6.91 10.38
C ARG A 230 13.59 6.77 9.37
N LYS A 231 14.76 6.26 9.77
CA LYS A 231 15.89 5.99 8.85
C LYS A 231 15.51 4.97 7.78
N ALA A 232 14.57 4.05 8.07
CA ALA A 232 14.05 3.11 7.09
C ALA A 232 13.46 3.82 5.85
N PHE A 233 12.74 4.93 6.04
CA PHE A 233 12.14 5.69 4.94
C PHE A 233 13.16 6.51 4.15
N ILE A 234 14.27 6.92 4.79
CA ILE A 234 15.41 7.51 4.09
C ILE A 234 16.09 6.47 3.22
N ARG A 235 16.38 5.28 3.76
CA ARG A 235 16.95 4.17 2.99
C ARG A 235 16.08 3.74 1.82
N LEU A 236 14.76 3.74 1.97
CA LEU A 236 13.85 3.49 0.85
C LEU A 236 14.09 4.48 -0.29
N GLN A 237 14.18 5.77 0.02
CA GLN A 237 14.47 6.79 -0.98
C GLN A 237 15.86 6.62 -1.59
N GLU A 238 16.87 6.23 -0.81
CA GLU A 238 18.20 5.91 -1.32
C GLU A 238 18.21 4.71 -2.27
N GLU A 239 17.44 3.65 -2.01
CA GLU A 239 17.28 2.53 -2.94
C GLU A 239 16.56 2.96 -4.23
N ILE A 240 15.48 3.74 -4.11
CA ILE A 240 14.78 4.32 -5.27
C ILE A 240 15.75 5.14 -6.12
N MET A 241 16.66 5.87 -5.47
CA MET A 241 17.62 6.73 -6.16
C MET A 241 18.67 5.98 -6.98
N LYS A 242 18.96 4.72 -6.64
CA LYS A 242 19.92 3.91 -7.40
C LYS A 242 19.36 3.46 -8.74
N GLU A 243 18.02 3.41 -8.86
CA GLU A 243 17.34 2.81 -10.02
C GLU A 243 16.49 3.80 -10.83
N SER A 244 16.39 5.06 -10.41
CA SER A 244 15.52 6.06 -11.05
C SER A 244 16.16 7.44 -11.15
N ASP A 245 15.98 8.13 -12.29
CA ASP A 245 16.36 9.54 -12.49
C ASP A 245 15.18 10.52 -12.28
N ASP A 246 14.03 10.03 -11.82
CA ASP A 246 12.84 10.84 -11.56
C ASP A 246 13.05 11.81 -10.37
N GLN A 247 13.26 13.07 -10.71
CA GLN A 247 13.47 14.19 -9.79
C GLN A 247 12.27 14.51 -8.89
N SER A 248 11.08 13.97 -9.20
CA SER A 248 9.90 14.19 -8.36
C SER A 248 10.05 13.59 -6.96
N LEU A 249 11.05 12.73 -6.74
CA LEU A 249 11.50 12.31 -5.41
C LEU A 249 11.75 13.50 -4.47
N PHE A 250 12.22 14.64 -4.97
CA PHE A 250 12.52 15.83 -4.17
C PHE A 250 11.33 16.81 -4.08
N ALA A 251 10.20 16.48 -4.70
CA ALA A 251 9.04 17.36 -4.79
C ALA A 251 8.04 17.10 -3.65
N TRP A 252 8.54 17.22 -2.42
CA TRP A 252 7.80 17.10 -1.17
C TRP A 252 7.77 18.44 -0.43
N ASP A 253 6.79 18.61 0.46
CA ASP A 253 6.62 19.81 1.27
C ASP A 253 6.33 19.43 2.73
N ALA A 254 7.05 20.07 3.65
CA ALA A 254 6.90 19.90 5.10
C ALA A 254 6.35 21.15 5.81
N SER A 255 5.89 22.15 5.06
CA SER A 255 5.42 23.44 5.60
C SER A 255 4.27 23.29 6.61
N ASP A 256 3.42 22.27 6.44
CA ASP A 256 2.31 21.95 7.35
C ASP A 256 2.77 21.31 8.69
N PHE A 257 4.04 20.92 8.81
CA PHE A 257 4.57 20.18 9.95
C PHE A 257 5.39 21.08 10.88
N GLN A 258 4.68 21.75 11.80
CA GLN A 258 5.32 22.57 12.83
C GLN A 258 6.25 21.72 13.72
N GLY A 259 7.43 22.26 14.06
CA GLY A 259 8.41 21.59 14.93
C GLY A 259 9.26 20.52 14.24
N PHE A 260 8.99 20.20 12.96
CA PHE A 260 9.92 19.44 12.15
C PHE A 260 10.94 20.38 11.54
N ASN A 261 12.15 20.42 12.11
CA ASN A 261 13.31 20.83 11.35
C ASN A 261 13.56 19.74 10.31
N ALA A 262 12.89 19.81 9.15
CA ALA A 262 13.17 18.95 8.02
C ALA A 262 14.60 19.24 7.57
N THR A 263 15.57 18.53 8.15
CA THR A 263 16.98 18.65 7.82
C THR A 263 17.30 17.67 6.72
N GLY A 264 17.90 18.17 5.65
CA GLY A 264 18.31 17.35 4.51
C GLY A 264 17.33 17.39 3.34
N LEU A 265 17.68 16.60 2.32
CA LEU A 265 17.04 16.65 1.00
C LEU A 265 15.94 15.58 0.81
N LEU A 266 15.95 14.54 1.62
CA LEU A 266 15.02 13.43 1.55
C LEU A 266 13.90 13.59 2.58
N ALA A 267 12.68 13.19 2.22
CA ALA A 267 11.52 13.30 3.08
C ALA A 267 11.64 12.35 4.28
N LEU A 268 11.08 12.72 5.43
CA LEU A 268 11.08 11.87 6.63
C LEU A 268 9.87 10.92 6.70
N THR A 269 8.86 11.15 5.86
CA THR A 269 7.58 10.42 5.84
C THR A 269 6.89 10.66 4.50
N PRO A 270 6.09 9.69 3.99
CA PRO A 270 5.25 9.90 2.81
C PRO A 270 4.22 11.02 3.00
N ALA A 271 3.91 11.42 4.24
CA ALA A 271 2.99 12.53 4.51
C ALA A 271 3.44 13.87 3.89
N PHE A 272 4.75 14.05 3.65
CA PHE A 272 5.28 15.23 2.97
C PHE A 272 4.94 15.28 1.46
N PHE A 273 4.43 14.18 0.90
CA PHE A 273 3.98 14.10 -0.49
C PHE A 273 2.47 14.24 -0.67
N LYS A 274 1.73 14.64 0.39
CA LYS A 274 0.25 14.74 0.37
C LYS A 274 -0.29 15.56 -0.81
N ASN A 275 0.40 16.65 -1.16
CA ASN A 275 0.00 17.54 -2.26
C ASN A 275 0.66 17.20 -3.60
N SER A 276 1.41 16.09 -3.67
CA SER A 276 2.26 15.74 -4.81
C SER A 276 1.59 14.83 -5.84
N ARG A 277 0.29 14.54 -5.70
CA ARG A 277 -0.46 13.64 -6.60
C ARG A 277 -0.42 14.03 -8.07
N ASN A 278 -0.32 15.32 -8.39
CA ASN A 278 -0.34 15.82 -9.78
C ASN A 278 1.06 16.10 -10.33
N ILE A 279 2.11 15.78 -9.58
CA ILE A 279 3.48 16.00 -10.02
C ILE A 279 3.86 14.96 -11.06
N ILE A 280 4.36 15.43 -12.19
CA ILE A 280 4.87 14.61 -13.28
C ILE A 280 6.38 14.83 -13.43
N PRO A 281 7.17 13.80 -13.79
CA PRO A 281 8.58 13.98 -14.04
C PRO A 281 8.75 14.81 -15.32
N VAL A 282 9.70 15.73 -15.32
CA VAL A 282 10.22 16.32 -16.56
C VAL A 282 11.06 15.26 -17.26
N ARG A 283 10.49 14.61 -18.26
CA ARG A 283 11.20 13.68 -19.15
C ARG A 283 12.07 14.49 -20.10
N SER A 284 13.31 14.80 -19.68
CA SER A 284 14.21 15.59 -20.51
C SER A 284 14.63 14.81 -21.76
N LEU A 285 14.56 15.49 -22.90
CA LEU A 285 14.83 14.96 -24.23
C LEU A 285 16.33 14.64 -24.39
N LYS A 286 16.66 13.35 -24.61
CA LYS A 286 17.93 12.80 -25.14
C LYS A 286 19.26 13.13 -24.42
N ASN A 287 19.35 14.08 -23.50
CA ASN A 287 20.62 14.60 -22.96
C ASN A 287 20.63 14.90 -21.44
N SER A 288 19.72 14.36 -20.62
CA SER A 288 19.83 14.52 -19.17
C SER A 288 20.84 13.54 -18.57
N SER A 289 21.81 14.07 -17.82
CA SER A 289 22.62 13.25 -16.91
C SER A 289 21.76 12.81 -15.72
N PRO A 290 21.85 11.53 -15.28
CA PRO A 290 21.27 11.11 -14.01
C PRO A 290 21.77 12.00 -12.86
N TYR A 291 20.96 12.20 -11.83
CA TYR A 291 21.47 12.89 -10.65
C TYR A 291 22.51 12.01 -9.94
N SER A 292 23.56 12.63 -9.41
CA SER A 292 24.64 11.93 -8.70
C SER A 292 24.63 12.30 -7.22
N VAL A 293 24.67 11.29 -6.35
CA VAL A 293 24.91 11.49 -4.92
C VAL A 293 26.41 11.72 -4.71
N THR A 294 26.76 12.78 -4.01
CA THR A 294 28.13 13.15 -3.64
C THR A 294 28.21 13.30 -2.12
N ASN A 295 29.43 13.34 -1.58
CA ASN A 295 29.63 13.67 -0.16
C ASN A 295 29.15 15.08 0.23
N LYS A 296 28.79 15.93 -0.74
CA LYS A 296 28.20 17.26 -0.52
C LYS A 296 26.68 17.30 -0.71
N GLY A 297 26.04 16.21 -1.12
CA GLY A 297 24.61 16.16 -1.45
C GLY A 297 24.36 15.72 -2.90
N ILE A 298 23.21 16.12 -3.45
CA ILE A 298 22.76 15.67 -4.77
C ILE A 298 23.08 16.73 -5.83
N ARG A 299 23.66 16.28 -6.93
CA ARG A 299 23.84 17.08 -8.14
C ARG A 299 22.83 16.65 -9.19
N LEU A 300 22.00 17.58 -9.66
CA LEU A 300 20.98 17.36 -10.67
C LEU A 300 20.97 18.50 -11.70
N GLN A 301 20.56 18.20 -12.92
CA GLN A 301 20.41 19.20 -13.99
C GLN A 301 18.96 19.24 -14.46
N LEU A 302 18.30 20.38 -14.28
CA LEU A 302 16.91 20.59 -14.67
C LEU A 302 16.77 21.86 -15.52
N PRO A 303 15.82 21.88 -16.47
CA PRO A 303 15.50 23.10 -17.20
C PRO A 303 14.86 24.12 -16.27
N LEU A 304 15.33 25.37 -16.33
CA LEU A 304 14.68 26.50 -15.69
C LEU A 304 13.62 27.05 -16.63
N ILE A 305 12.35 27.04 -16.20
CA ILE A 305 11.22 27.55 -16.98
C ILE A 305 10.73 28.84 -16.34
N ALA A 306 10.71 29.93 -17.10
CA ALA A 306 10.13 31.19 -16.66
C ALA A 306 8.60 31.08 -16.65
N ILE A 307 7.99 31.22 -15.47
CA ILE A 307 6.53 31.33 -15.34
C ILE A 307 6.16 32.81 -15.57
N LYS A 308 5.33 33.09 -16.58
CA LYS A 308 4.74 34.43 -16.74
C LYS A 308 3.78 34.65 -15.56
N ALA A 309 4.15 35.52 -14.63
CA ALA A 309 3.29 35.89 -13.52
C ALA A 309 1.98 36.50 -14.07
N VAL A 310 0.85 35.85 -13.80
CA VAL A 310 -0.45 36.52 -13.84
C VAL A 310 -0.51 37.33 -12.56
N VAL A 311 -0.20 38.62 -12.65
CA VAL A 311 -0.35 39.54 -11.52
C VAL A 311 -1.84 39.69 -11.24
N LEU A 312 -2.35 38.93 -10.27
CA LEU A 312 -3.67 39.19 -9.68
C LEU A 312 -3.53 40.42 -8.79
N TRP A 313 -3.66 41.61 -9.37
CA TRP A 313 -3.85 42.84 -8.60
C TRP A 313 -5.16 42.72 -7.80
N ARG A 314 -5.07 42.38 -6.51
CA ARG A 314 -6.13 42.72 -5.57
C ARG A 314 -6.12 44.23 -5.42
N ARG A 315 -7.18 44.91 -5.86
CA ARG A 315 -7.38 46.34 -5.59
C ARG A 315 -7.29 46.56 -4.08
N PRO A 316 -6.52 47.56 -3.59
CA PRO A 316 -6.61 47.97 -2.21
C PRO A 316 -8.01 48.49 -1.93
N TYR A 317 -8.55 48.12 -0.78
CA TYR A 317 -9.77 48.69 -0.21
C TYR A 317 -9.55 50.21 -0.07
N THR A 318 -10.20 51.02 -0.90
CA THR A 318 -10.26 52.47 -0.68
C THR A 318 -11.24 52.71 0.45
N SER A 319 -10.72 53.04 1.64
CA SER A 319 -11.50 53.65 2.72
C SER A 319 -12.10 54.96 2.21
N GLY A 320 -13.43 55.03 2.14
CA GLY A 320 -14.13 56.28 1.89
C GLY A 320 -13.91 57.24 3.05
N LEU A 321 -13.28 58.37 2.74
CA LEU A 321 -13.43 59.60 3.49
C LEU A 321 -14.45 60.42 2.69
N ASP A 322 -15.70 60.39 3.15
CA ASP A 322 -16.68 61.41 2.80
C ASP A 322 -16.58 62.50 3.88
N ASP A 323 -16.21 63.70 3.47
CA ASP A 323 -16.50 64.96 4.16
C ASP A 323 -16.63 66.04 3.07
N PRO A 324 -17.67 66.88 3.10
CA PRO A 324 -17.58 68.25 2.62
C PRO A 324 -17.14 69.22 3.72
#